data_AF-A0A7V4HHV0-F1
#
_entry.id   AF-A0A7V4HHV0-F1
#
_cell.length_a   1.000
_cell.length_b   1.000
_cell.length_c   1.000
_cell.angle_alpha   90.00
_cell.angle_beta   90.00
_cell.angle_gamma   90.00
#
_symmetry.space_group_name_H-M   'P 1'
#
loop_
_entity.id
_entity.type
_entity.pdbx_description
1 polymer ?
#
loop_
_entity_poly.entity_id
_entity_poly.type
_entity_poly.pdbx_seq_one_letter_code
_entity_poly.pdbx_strand_id
1 'polypeptide(L)'
;MDKAALEKFREVVGLLQGETDERASEILYRKIISAANLSDQDRWRAIDIIARAPPKDLAMQARPALDSLDPSIRGAALQLLASARSPDFPAFVKNTVSDARPRDRWYTAAALPLYQGHELYERACRIMEDLKMREEQVRQAYTKGARFSMAAPQVPLLDADTLLERLGWLCYASRIAPDRWGAEMASEWAMTAQYADYVDRFIANTEHGMRYMVTQKQIAAARESIAQARIFQAFFFRMEALMRPQVEQLARAAPEAAARAARSCSFRAQALMWIDLLGRLSPSEARSALRGAAECPQELLRCFAAARLAAFR
;
A
#
# COMPACT_ATOMS: atom_id res chain seq x y z
N MET A 1 -22.15 9.23 14.77
CA MET A 1 -21.92 10.63 14.36
C MET A 1 -23.09 11.05 13.48
N ASP A 2 -23.72 12.21 13.75
CA ASP A 2 -24.79 12.71 12.88
C ASP A 2 -24.22 13.18 11.53
N LYS A 3 -25.10 13.37 10.53
CA LYS A 3 -24.73 13.76 9.16
C LYS A 3 -23.99 15.11 9.10
N ALA A 4 -24.40 16.09 9.91
CA ALA A 4 -23.77 17.41 9.97
C ALA A 4 -22.36 17.34 10.58
N ALA A 5 -22.13 16.46 11.57
CA ALA A 5 -20.81 16.24 12.14
C ALA A 5 -19.83 15.56 11.15
N LEU A 6 -20.34 14.69 10.26
CA LEU A 6 -19.56 14.13 9.14
C LEU A 6 -19.23 15.17 8.08
N GLU A 7 -20.20 16.00 7.70
CA GLU A 7 -20.01 17.10 6.75
C GLU A 7 -18.97 18.09 7.27
N LYS A 8 -19.07 18.49 8.55
CA LYS A 8 -18.07 19.36 9.20
C LYS A 8 -16.69 18.71 9.30
N PHE A 9 -16.59 17.38 9.46
CA PHE A 9 -15.29 16.69 9.40
C PHE A 9 -14.68 16.78 8.00
N ARG A 10 -15.48 16.53 6.96
CA ARG A 10 -15.02 16.60 5.56
C ARG A 10 -14.66 18.01 5.14
N GLU A 11 -15.40 19.00 5.61
CA GLU A 11 -15.08 20.42 5.42
C GLU A 11 -13.73 20.76 6.04
N VAL A 12 -13.49 20.36 7.29
CA VAL A 12 -12.18 20.54 7.95
C VAL A 12 -11.07 19.81 7.18
N VAL A 13 -11.25 18.55 6.79
CA VAL A 13 -10.25 17.82 5.98
C VAL A 13 -10.01 18.50 4.63
N GLY A 14 -11.05 19.06 4.00
CA GLY A 14 -10.97 19.78 2.73
C GLY A 14 -10.23 21.11 2.84
N LEU A 15 -10.52 21.90 3.88
CA LEU A 15 -9.85 23.16 4.17
C LEU A 15 -8.36 22.97 4.47
N LEU A 16 -8.00 21.83 5.07
CA LEU A 16 -6.63 21.50 5.45
C LEU A 16 -5.82 20.83 4.34
N GLN A 17 -6.35 20.72 3.12
CA GLN A 17 -5.58 20.24 1.98
C GLN A 17 -4.50 21.27 1.59
N GLY A 18 -3.34 21.19 2.26
CA GLY A 18 -2.17 22.02 1.96
C GLY A 18 -1.69 22.88 3.14
N GLU A 19 -2.47 22.98 4.22
CA GLU A 19 -2.09 23.75 5.42
C GLU A 19 -1.60 22.83 6.54
N THR A 20 -0.38 23.05 7.02
CA THR A 20 0.25 22.33 8.12
C THR A 20 0.04 23.10 9.43
N ASP A 21 -1.11 22.96 10.07
CA ASP A 21 -1.37 23.50 11.42
C ASP A 21 -1.44 22.35 12.45
N GLU A 22 -0.69 22.48 13.54
CA GLU A 22 -0.70 21.55 14.67
C GLU A 22 -2.09 21.49 15.34
N ARG A 23 -2.82 22.63 15.38
CA ARG A 23 -4.20 22.69 15.92
C ARG A 23 -5.18 21.87 15.09
N ALA A 24 -5.02 21.90 13.78
CA ALA A 24 -5.80 21.12 12.85
C ALA A 24 -5.56 19.61 13.04
N SER A 25 -4.30 19.23 13.22
CA SER A 25 -3.93 17.85 13.56
C SER A 25 -4.49 17.41 14.92
N GLU A 26 -4.55 18.32 15.91
CA GLU A 26 -5.17 18.06 17.21
C GLU A 26 -6.66 17.74 17.11
N ILE A 27 -7.41 18.52 16.33
CA ILE A 27 -8.85 18.29 16.10
C ILE A 27 -9.07 16.98 15.35
N LEU A 28 -8.25 16.69 14.35
CA LEU A 28 -8.41 15.52 13.49
C LEU A 28 -8.14 14.21 14.24
N TYR A 29 -7.07 14.11 15.04
CA TYR A 29 -6.76 12.84 15.70
C TYR A 29 -7.89 12.45 16.68
N ARG A 30 -8.44 13.41 17.45
CA ARG A 30 -9.53 13.14 18.41
C ARG A 30 -10.73 12.55 17.68
N LYS A 31 -11.05 13.07 16.50
CA LYS A 31 -12.18 12.61 15.70
C LYS A 31 -11.96 11.22 15.13
N ILE A 32 -10.76 10.90 14.62
CA ILE A 32 -10.52 9.55 14.07
C ILE A 32 -10.51 8.48 15.16
N ILE A 33 -9.95 8.72 16.34
CA ILE A 33 -9.91 7.66 17.37
C ILE A 33 -11.24 7.48 18.13
N SER A 34 -12.19 8.43 18.02
CA SER A 34 -13.48 8.38 18.73
C SER A 34 -14.70 8.12 17.84
N ALA A 35 -14.66 8.47 16.55
CA ALA A 35 -15.83 8.35 15.68
C ALA A 35 -15.84 6.98 14.98
N ALA A 36 -16.57 6.01 15.52
CA ALA A 36 -16.73 4.67 14.92
C ALA A 36 -17.22 4.69 13.47
N ASN A 37 -18.11 5.63 13.12
CA ASN A 37 -18.76 5.68 11.80
C ASN A 37 -17.92 6.33 10.67
N LEU A 38 -16.65 6.68 10.91
CA LEU A 38 -15.78 7.18 9.86
C LEU A 38 -15.32 6.05 8.94
N SER A 39 -15.41 6.29 7.62
CA SER A 39 -14.87 5.38 6.61
C SER A 39 -13.35 5.25 6.74
N ASP A 40 -12.78 4.12 6.32
CA ASP A 40 -11.32 3.93 6.32
C ASP A 40 -10.61 5.00 5.47
N GLN A 41 -11.20 5.41 4.34
CA GLN A 41 -10.65 6.47 3.49
C GLN A 41 -10.60 7.83 4.19
N ASP A 42 -11.66 8.20 4.90
CA ASP A 42 -11.72 9.44 5.67
C ASP A 42 -10.67 9.42 6.82
N ARG A 43 -10.47 8.25 7.46
CA ARG A 43 -9.42 8.06 8.47
C ARG A 43 -8.03 8.22 7.88
N TRP A 44 -7.74 7.59 6.74
CA TRP A 44 -6.43 7.68 6.09
C TRP A 44 -6.08 9.10 5.66
N ARG A 45 -7.05 9.85 5.10
CA ARG A 45 -6.84 11.26 4.76
C ARG A 45 -6.45 12.10 5.97
N ALA A 46 -7.13 11.91 7.10
CA ALA A 46 -6.78 12.61 8.34
C ALA A 46 -5.40 12.18 8.87
N ILE A 47 -5.06 10.89 8.81
CA ILE A 47 -3.73 10.38 9.18
C ILE A 47 -2.64 11.04 8.32
N ASP A 48 -2.86 11.21 7.01
CA ASP A 48 -1.88 11.85 6.12
C ASP A 48 -1.67 13.33 6.45
N ILE A 49 -2.70 14.04 6.89
CA ILE A 49 -2.59 15.43 7.38
C ILE A 49 -1.78 15.43 8.68
N ILE A 50 -2.16 14.59 9.65
CA ILE A 50 -1.51 14.51 10.97
C ILE A 50 -0.03 14.11 10.83
N ALA A 51 0.29 13.17 9.92
CA ALA A 51 1.65 12.68 9.73
C ALA A 51 2.63 13.78 9.23
N ARG A 52 2.13 14.86 8.61
CA ARG A 52 2.96 15.99 8.16
C ARG A 52 3.39 16.89 9.31
N ALA A 53 2.56 17.01 10.35
CA ALA A 53 2.81 17.84 11.53
C ALA A 53 2.21 17.15 12.78
N PRO A 54 2.81 16.04 13.25
CA PRO A 54 2.25 15.26 14.34
C PRO A 54 2.29 16.06 15.65
N PRO A 55 1.16 16.19 16.39
CA PRO A 55 1.14 16.81 17.71
C PRO A 55 2.11 16.12 18.67
N LYS A 56 2.75 16.88 19.56
CA LYS A 56 3.76 16.34 20.50
C LYS A 56 3.24 15.19 21.37
N ASP A 57 1.96 15.21 21.72
CA ASP A 57 1.32 14.22 22.59
C ASP A 57 0.50 13.16 21.82
N LEU A 58 0.63 13.12 20.48
CA LEU A 58 -0.11 12.21 19.61
C LEU A 58 0.03 10.74 20.04
N ALA A 59 1.25 10.31 20.40
CA ALA A 59 1.50 8.93 20.81
C ALA A 59 0.75 8.56 22.11
N MET A 60 0.77 9.47 23.10
CA MET A 60 0.08 9.27 24.37
C MET A 60 -1.44 9.18 24.17
N GLN A 61 -1.99 9.97 23.27
CA GLN A 61 -3.43 10.01 23.00
C GLN A 61 -3.91 8.87 22.11
N ALA A 62 -3.08 8.38 21.19
CA ALA A 62 -3.42 7.26 20.32
C ALA A 62 -3.39 5.92 21.07
N ARG A 63 -2.56 5.80 22.11
CA ARG A 63 -2.33 4.53 22.82
C ARG A 63 -3.60 3.85 23.37
N PRO A 64 -4.53 4.53 24.06
CA PRO A 64 -5.76 3.89 24.55
C PRO A 64 -6.64 3.32 23.44
N ALA A 65 -6.56 3.87 22.22
CA ALA A 65 -7.38 3.42 21.09
C ALA A 65 -6.91 2.08 20.49
N LEU A 66 -5.73 1.58 20.88
CA LEU A 66 -5.27 0.24 20.54
C LEU A 66 -6.09 -0.87 21.20
N ASP A 67 -6.73 -0.58 22.33
CA ASP A 67 -7.59 -1.54 23.05
C ASP A 67 -9.04 -1.55 22.53
N SER A 68 -9.35 -0.74 21.51
CA SER A 68 -10.68 -0.70 20.90
C SER A 68 -11.09 -2.06 20.33
N LEU A 69 -12.37 -2.42 20.44
CA LEU A 69 -12.92 -3.60 19.77
C LEU A 69 -13.04 -3.43 18.25
N ASP A 70 -13.07 -2.19 17.77
CA ASP A 70 -13.16 -1.83 16.35
C ASP A 70 -11.76 -1.89 15.68
N PRO A 71 -11.53 -2.80 14.71
CA PRO A 71 -10.26 -2.90 13.99
C PRO A 71 -9.87 -1.60 13.27
N SER A 72 -10.83 -0.82 12.76
CA SER A 72 -10.54 0.44 12.08
C SER A 72 -9.99 1.50 13.04
N ILE A 73 -10.46 1.50 14.29
CA ILE A 73 -9.95 2.40 15.34
C ILE A 73 -8.55 1.94 15.78
N ARG A 74 -8.37 0.63 16.05
CA ARG A 74 -7.03 0.09 16.38
C ARG A 74 -6.01 0.37 15.29
N GLY A 75 -6.40 0.16 14.04
CA GLY A 75 -5.55 0.39 12.88
C GLY A 75 -5.20 1.86 12.64
N ALA A 76 -6.12 2.78 12.94
CA ALA A 76 -5.83 4.21 12.93
C ALA A 76 -4.84 4.57 14.07
N ALA A 77 -5.09 4.08 15.29
CA ALA A 77 -4.20 4.29 16.43
C ALA A 77 -2.77 3.80 16.16
N LEU A 78 -2.62 2.62 15.55
CA LEU A 78 -1.33 2.07 15.18
C LEU A 78 -0.58 2.93 14.15
N GLN A 79 -1.28 3.43 13.12
CA GLN A 79 -0.70 4.37 12.15
C GLN A 79 -0.31 5.70 12.79
N LEU A 80 -1.10 6.23 13.73
CA LEU A 80 -0.75 7.46 14.47
C LEU A 80 0.48 7.27 15.35
N LEU A 81 0.61 6.12 16.02
CA LEU A 81 1.81 5.79 16.80
C LEU A 81 3.05 5.69 15.90
N ALA A 82 2.90 5.11 14.71
CA ALA A 82 3.96 5.06 13.71
C ALA A 82 4.40 6.48 13.28
N SER A 83 3.44 7.33 12.92
CA SER A 83 3.67 8.73 12.53
C SER A 83 4.28 9.58 13.66
N ALA A 84 3.87 9.34 14.91
CA ALA A 84 4.44 9.99 16.09
C ALA A 84 5.85 9.48 16.44
N ARG A 85 6.36 8.46 15.72
CA ARG A 85 7.64 7.79 16.02
C ARG A 85 7.70 7.27 17.46
N SER A 86 6.57 6.76 17.95
CA SER A 86 6.48 6.25 19.31
C SER A 86 7.48 5.11 19.54
N PRO A 87 8.25 5.12 20.64
CA PRO A 87 9.12 4.00 21.00
C PRO A 87 8.34 2.72 21.34
N ASP A 88 7.03 2.83 21.57
CA ASP A 88 6.16 1.68 21.83
C ASP A 88 5.75 0.94 20.55
N PHE A 89 5.82 1.60 19.38
CA PHE A 89 5.36 1.04 18.11
C PHE A 89 5.98 -0.34 17.80
N PRO A 90 7.31 -0.56 17.94
CA PRO A 90 7.91 -1.86 17.72
C PRO A 90 7.35 -2.98 18.61
N ALA A 91 6.95 -2.67 19.85
CA ALA A 91 6.38 -3.68 20.75
C ALA A 91 5.03 -4.19 20.24
N PHE A 92 4.18 -3.28 19.72
CA PHE A 92 2.87 -3.65 19.17
C PHE A 92 2.98 -4.47 17.89
N VAL A 93 3.90 -4.12 16.99
CA VAL A 93 4.14 -4.87 15.75
C VAL A 93 4.76 -6.25 16.02
N LYS A 94 5.51 -6.40 17.12
CA LYS A 94 6.13 -7.68 17.47
C LYS A 94 5.13 -8.76 17.88
N ASN A 95 4.02 -8.37 18.50
CA ASN A 95 3.05 -9.29 19.10
C ASN A 95 1.91 -9.71 18.15
N THR A 96 1.77 -9.07 17.00
CA THR A 96 0.53 -9.11 16.18
C THR A 96 0.61 -9.97 14.92
N VAL A 97 1.68 -10.73 14.67
CA VAL A 97 1.88 -11.31 13.32
C VAL A 97 1.41 -12.78 13.16
N SER A 98 1.51 -13.63 14.18
CA SER A 98 1.17 -15.06 14.01
C SER A 98 -0.33 -15.38 14.15
N ASP A 99 -1.06 -14.66 15.02
CA ASP A 99 -2.43 -15.01 15.39
C ASP A 99 -3.44 -13.85 15.26
N ALA A 100 -3.02 -12.72 14.70
CA ALA A 100 -3.93 -11.58 14.55
C ALA A 100 -4.94 -11.80 13.42
N ARG A 101 -6.10 -11.15 13.57
CA ARG A 101 -7.15 -11.16 12.54
C ARG A 101 -6.61 -10.50 11.25
N PRO A 102 -7.06 -10.95 10.06
CA PRO A 102 -6.62 -10.39 8.77
C PRO A 102 -6.58 -8.86 8.71
N ARG A 103 -7.66 -8.20 9.16
CA ARG A 103 -7.77 -6.73 9.23
C ARG A 103 -6.64 -6.07 10.04
N ASP A 104 -6.27 -6.64 11.18
CA ASP A 104 -5.21 -6.09 12.04
C ASP A 104 -3.84 -6.21 11.36
N ARG A 105 -3.61 -7.28 10.59
CA ARG A 105 -2.38 -7.43 9.78
C ARG A 105 -2.29 -6.36 8.70
N TRP A 106 -3.39 -6.07 8.00
CA TRP A 106 -3.40 -5.04 6.96
C TRP A 106 -3.17 -3.62 7.52
N TYR A 107 -3.74 -3.30 8.69
CA TYR A 107 -3.47 -2.01 9.32
C TYR A 107 -2.04 -1.90 9.82
N THR A 108 -1.46 -3.00 10.33
CA THR A 108 -0.03 -3.06 10.62
C THR A 108 0.79 -2.78 9.35
N ALA A 109 0.43 -3.40 8.23
CA ALA A 109 1.08 -3.16 6.95
C ALA A 109 1.00 -1.68 6.51
N ALA A 110 -0.14 -1.01 6.73
CA ALA A 110 -0.29 0.42 6.45
C ALA A 110 0.46 1.34 7.44
N ALA A 111 0.75 0.86 8.65
CA ALA A 111 1.50 1.63 9.65
C ALA A 111 3.02 1.55 9.44
N LEU A 112 3.52 0.44 8.91
CA LEU A 112 4.96 0.21 8.69
C LEU A 112 5.65 1.29 7.82
N PRO A 113 5.08 1.75 6.69
CA PRO A 113 5.65 2.85 5.90
C PRO A 113 5.78 4.18 6.64
N LEU A 114 4.93 4.42 7.64
CA LEU A 114 4.90 5.67 8.40
C LEU A 114 5.96 5.68 9.51
N TYR A 115 6.33 4.51 10.04
CA TYR A 115 7.27 4.39 11.13
C TYR A 115 8.71 4.64 10.67
N GLN A 116 9.39 5.57 11.33
CA GLN A 116 10.74 5.99 10.93
C GLN A 116 11.88 5.25 11.63
N GLY A 117 11.61 4.47 12.67
CA GLY A 117 12.62 3.70 13.41
C GLY A 117 13.27 2.56 12.60
N HIS A 118 14.36 2.00 13.12
CA HIS A 118 15.15 0.91 12.51
C HIS A 118 15.09 -0.41 13.31
N GLU A 119 14.45 -0.41 14.48
CA GLU A 119 14.38 -1.47 15.48
C GLU A 119 13.65 -2.73 14.98
N LEU A 120 12.94 -2.62 13.86
CA LEU A 120 12.21 -3.71 13.23
C LEU A 120 12.95 -4.30 12.01
N TYR A 121 14.13 -3.81 11.64
CA TYR A 121 14.78 -4.20 10.39
C TYR A 121 15.14 -5.69 10.30
N GLU A 122 15.73 -6.27 11.36
CA GLU A 122 16.04 -7.70 11.39
C GLU A 122 14.78 -8.56 11.31
N ARG A 123 13.68 -8.09 11.91
CA ARG A 123 12.38 -8.76 11.81
C ARG A 123 11.82 -8.66 10.40
N ALA A 124 11.90 -7.48 9.79
CA ALA A 124 11.48 -7.26 8.41
C ALA A 124 12.23 -8.19 7.45
N CYS A 125 13.55 -8.33 7.61
CA CYS A 125 14.34 -9.25 6.78
C CYS A 125 13.86 -10.69 6.91
N ARG A 126 13.65 -11.18 8.14
CA ARG A 126 13.13 -12.54 8.39
C ARG A 126 11.76 -12.76 7.76
N ILE A 127 10.82 -11.82 7.98
CA ILE A 127 9.48 -11.92 7.39
C ILE A 127 9.56 -11.94 5.86
N MET A 128 10.36 -11.06 5.26
CA MET A 128 10.51 -11.02 3.80
C MET A 128 11.14 -12.31 3.25
N GLU A 129 12.13 -12.88 3.94
CA GLU A 129 12.74 -14.17 3.57
C GLU A 129 11.74 -15.33 3.69
N ASP A 130 10.96 -15.38 4.78
CA ASP A 130 9.90 -16.37 4.97
C ASP A 130 8.82 -16.28 3.89
N LEU A 131 8.38 -15.06 3.57
CA LEU A 131 7.38 -14.82 2.52
C LEU A 131 7.92 -15.25 1.14
N LYS A 132 9.18 -14.96 0.83
CA LYS A 132 9.82 -15.44 -0.41
C LYS A 132 9.90 -16.96 -0.48
N MET A 133 10.25 -17.61 0.63
CA MET A 133 10.27 -19.09 0.68
C MET A 133 8.87 -19.66 0.46
N ARG A 134 7.84 -19.08 1.07
CA ARG A 134 6.44 -19.51 0.88
C ARG A 134 5.98 -19.31 -0.56
N GLU A 135 6.25 -18.14 -1.14
CA GLU A 135 5.96 -17.85 -2.55
C GLU A 135 6.62 -18.87 -3.48
N GLU A 136 7.89 -19.20 -3.24
CA GLU A 136 8.61 -20.20 -4.01
C GLU A 136 8.02 -21.62 -3.84
N GLN A 137 7.68 -22.02 -2.61
CA GLN A 137 7.05 -23.32 -2.35
C GLN A 137 5.71 -23.46 -3.08
N VAL A 138 4.86 -22.43 -3.01
CA VAL A 138 3.59 -22.40 -3.74
C VAL A 138 3.85 -22.46 -5.25
N ARG A 139 4.79 -21.66 -5.76
CA ARG A 139 5.17 -21.68 -7.18
C ARG A 139 5.63 -23.08 -7.63
N GLN A 140 6.52 -23.72 -6.87
CA GLN A 140 6.99 -25.08 -7.17
C GLN A 140 5.85 -26.09 -7.18
N ALA A 141 4.97 -26.05 -6.17
CA ALA A 141 3.84 -26.98 -6.06
C ALA A 141 2.85 -26.84 -7.23
N TYR A 142 2.56 -25.61 -7.66
CA TYR A 142 1.51 -25.35 -8.65
C TYR A 142 2.01 -25.31 -10.09
N THR A 143 3.27 -24.92 -10.33
CA THR A 143 3.80 -24.69 -11.68
C THR A 143 5.04 -25.51 -12.00
N LYS A 144 5.50 -26.36 -11.08
CA LYS A 144 6.80 -27.06 -11.17
C LYS A 144 7.97 -26.08 -11.40
N GLY A 145 7.85 -24.86 -10.89
CA GLY A 145 8.88 -23.82 -11.00
C GLY A 145 8.80 -22.97 -12.28
N ALA A 146 7.71 -23.02 -13.05
CA ALA A 146 7.48 -22.05 -14.13
C ALA A 146 7.11 -20.65 -13.55
N ARG A 147 7.53 -19.58 -14.21
CA ARG A 147 7.13 -18.20 -13.87
C ARG A 147 5.69 -17.93 -14.31
N PHE A 148 5.02 -17.00 -13.62
CA PHE A 148 3.74 -16.46 -14.09
C PHE A 148 3.89 -15.94 -15.52
N SER A 149 2.95 -16.31 -16.39
CA SER A 149 2.86 -15.80 -17.74
C SER A 149 1.39 -15.73 -18.17
N MET A 150 1.09 -14.91 -19.18
CA MET A 150 -0.23 -14.87 -19.80
C MET A 150 -0.67 -16.24 -20.36
N ALA A 151 0.28 -17.16 -20.61
CA ALA A 151 -0.01 -18.52 -21.06
C ALA A 151 -0.38 -19.48 -19.92
N ALA A 152 -0.09 -19.12 -18.66
CA ALA A 152 -0.40 -19.90 -17.47
C ALA A 152 -0.90 -18.96 -16.35
N PRO A 153 -2.13 -18.40 -16.48
CA PRO A 153 -2.64 -17.39 -15.55
C PRO A 153 -3.03 -17.95 -14.17
N GLN A 154 -3.19 -19.27 -14.04
CA GLN A 154 -3.62 -19.95 -12.82
C GLN A 154 -2.51 -20.18 -11.76
N VAL A 155 -1.44 -19.38 -11.73
CA VAL A 155 -0.46 -19.45 -10.62
C VAL A 155 -1.08 -18.79 -9.39
N PRO A 156 -1.41 -19.53 -8.30
CA PRO A 156 -1.77 -18.87 -7.06
C PRO A 156 -0.49 -18.20 -6.54
N LEU A 157 -0.50 -16.88 -6.55
CA LEU A 157 0.47 -16.09 -5.79
C LEU A 157 0.08 -16.13 -4.30
N LEU A 158 0.81 -15.38 -3.48
CA LEU A 158 0.42 -15.11 -2.09
C LEU A 158 -1.07 -14.71 -2.03
N ASP A 159 -1.79 -15.20 -1.01
CA ASP A 159 -3.14 -14.72 -0.76
C ASP A 159 -3.13 -13.20 -0.49
N ALA A 160 -4.30 -12.57 -0.63
CA ALA A 160 -4.41 -11.12 -0.55
C ALA A 160 -3.97 -10.54 0.81
N ASP A 161 -4.12 -11.30 1.91
CA ASP A 161 -3.66 -10.86 3.23
C ASP A 161 -2.14 -10.82 3.31
N THR A 162 -1.52 -11.90 2.85
CA THR A 162 -0.08 -12.09 2.85
C THR A 162 0.60 -11.10 1.89
N LEU A 163 -0.05 -10.79 0.76
CA LEU A 163 0.40 -9.75 -0.16
C LEU A 163 0.39 -8.38 0.50
N LEU A 164 -0.69 -7.98 1.18
CA LEU A 164 -0.74 -6.70 1.88
C LEU A 164 0.33 -6.60 2.97
N GLU A 165 0.54 -7.67 3.73
CA GLU A 165 1.62 -7.75 4.72
C GLU A 165 3.00 -7.56 4.08
N ARG A 166 3.27 -8.25 2.95
CA ARG A 166 4.50 -8.08 2.17
C ARG A 166 4.73 -6.63 1.80
N LEU A 167 3.71 -5.93 1.28
CA LEU A 167 3.85 -4.53 0.85
C LEU A 167 4.31 -3.62 1.99
N GLY A 168 3.76 -3.78 3.19
CA GLY A 168 4.12 -2.98 4.36
C GLY A 168 5.56 -3.22 4.83
N TRP A 169 5.95 -4.49 4.98
CA TRP A 169 7.30 -4.87 5.41
C TRP A 169 8.36 -4.55 4.36
N LEU A 170 8.05 -4.75 3.08
CA LEU A 170 8.94 -4.45 1.98
C LEU A 170 9.20 -2.94 1.86
N CYS A 171 8.14 -2.13 2.00
CA CYS A 171 8.25 -0.67 2.08
C CYS A 171 9.19 -0.27 3.23
N TYR A 172 8.92 -0.75 4.45
CA TYR A 172 9.78 -0.49 5.62
C TYR A 172 11.24 -0.92 5.42
N ALA A 173 11.48 -2.14 4.94
CA ALA A 173 12.83 -2.67 4.76
C ALA A 173 13.62 -1.92 3.67
N SER A 174 12.93 -1.51 2.59
CA SER A 174 13.54 -0.77 1.48
C SER A 174 14.05 0.61 1.87
N ARG A 175 13.40 1.27 2.84
CA ARG A 175 13.86 2.56 3.37
C ARG A 175 15.22 2.45 4.07
N ILE A 176 15.49 1.31 4.70
CA ILE A 176 16.72 1.06 5.48
C ILE A 176 17.82 0.49 4.58
N ALA A 177 17.48 -0.44 3.70
CA ALA A 177 18.41 -1.07 2.76
C ALA A 177 17.87 -1.03 1.33
N PRO A 178 17.92 0.14 0.67
CA PRO A 178 17.36 0.33 -0.67
C PRO A 178 18.06 -0.51 -1.73
N ASP A 179 19.36 -0.78 -1.59
CA ASP A 179 20.10 -1.62 -2.54
C ASP A 179 19.62 -3.07 -2.54
N ARG A 180 19.20 -3.57 -1.37
CA ARG A 180 18.72 -4.94 -1.17
C ARG A 180 17.26 -5.11 -1.57
N TRP A 181 16.39 -4.20 -1.12
CA TRP A 181 14.94 -4.37 -1.21
C TRP A 181 14.24 -3.38 -2.15
N GLY A 182 14.91 -2.30 -2.55
CA GLY A 182 14.29 -1.20 -3.29
C GLY A 182 13.71 -1.60 -4.65
N ALA A 183 14.42 -2.47 -5.39
CA ALA A 183 13.92 -2.91 -6.70
C ALA A 183 12.63 -3.75 -6.58
N GLU A 184 12.55 -4.61 -5.57
CA GLU A 184 11.37 -5.41 -5.28
C GLU A 184 10.23 -4.52 -4.78
N MET A 185 10.52 -3.56 -3.89
CA MET A 185 9.54 -2.59 -3.40
C MET A 185 8.93 -1.77 -4.53
N ALA A 186 9.76 -1.22 -5.42
CA ALA A 186 9.27 -0.41 -6.54
C ALA A 186 8.51 -1.25 -7.58
N SER A 187 8.88 -2.52 -7.77
CA SER A 187 8.12 -3.45 -8.61
C SER A 187 6.73 -3.72 -8.02
N GLU A 188 6.67 -4.03 -6.72
CA GLU A 188 5.40 -4.28 -6.01
C GLU A 188 4.51 -3.03 -5.91
N TRP A 189 5.10 -1.84 -5.74
CA TRP A 189 4.36 -0.58 -5.83
C TRP A 189 3.67 -0.46 -7.20
N ALA A 190 4.38 -0.70 -8.31
CA ALA A 190 3.77 -0.66 -9.64
C ALA A 190 2.71 -1.77 -9.81
N MET A 191 2.91 -2.95 -9.20
CA MET A 191 1.94 -4.04 -9.23
C MET A 191 0.62 -3.67 -8.55
N THR A 192 0.59 -2.71 -7.61
CA THR A 192 -0.67 -2.30 -6.94
C THR A 192 -1.76 -1.85 -7.92
N ALA A 193 -1.43 -1.19 -9.04
CA ALA A 193 -2.41 -0.88 -10.08
C ALA A 193 -2.95 -2.12 -10.79
N GLN A 194 -2.13 -3.16 -10.96
CA GLN A 194 -2.58 -4.43 -11.51
C GLN A 194 -3.49 -5.17 -10.52
N TYR A 195 -3.18 -5.13 -9.22
CA TYR A 195 -4.04 -5.68 -8.17
C TYR A 195 -5.40 -4.97 -8.13
N ALA A 196 -5.42 -3.64 -8.25
CA ALA A 196 -6.66 -2.87 -8.33
C ALA A 196 -7.50 -3.24 -9.57
N ASP A 197 -6.89 -3.37 -10.77
CA ASP A 197 -7.57 -3.81 -11.99
C ASP A 197 -8.19 -5.21 -11.84
N TYR A 198 -7.49 -6.15 -11.20
CA TYR A 198 -8.04 -7.48 -10.91
C TYR A 198 -9.27 -7.41 -9.99
N VAL A 199 -9.20 -6.57 -8.95
CA VAL A 199 -10.32 -6.38 -8.02
C VAL A 199 -11.52 -5.76 -8.71
N ASP A 200 -11.32 -4.76 -9.58
CA ASP A 200 -12.39 -4.13 -10.35
C ASP A 200 -13.09 -5.12 -11.29
N ARG A 201 -12.32 -5.94 -12.00
CA ARG A 201 -12.86 -6.99 -12.87
C ARG A 201 -13.60 -8.05 -12.07
N PHE A 202 -13.10 -8.44 -10.91
CA PHE A 202 -13.77 -9.39 -10.04
C PHE A 202 -15.14 -8.86 -9.59
N ILE A 203 -15.20 -7.59 -9.16
CA ILE A 203 -16.46 -6.94 -8.77
C ILE A 203 -17.42 -6.91 -9.95
N ALA A 204 -16.99 -6.40 -11.11
CA ALA A 204 -17.84 -6.28 -12.29
C ALA A 204 -18.39 -7.64 -12.77
N ASN A 205 -17.55 -8.68 -12.80
CA ASN A 205 -17.95 -10.03 -13.18
C ASN A 205 -18.93 -10.64 -12.18
N THR A 206 -18.71 -10.39 -10.89
CA THR A 206 -19.61 -10.88 -9.82
C THR A 206 -20.97 -10.18 -9.91
N GLU A 207 -20.99 -8.86 -10.08
CA GLU A 207 -22.22 -8.06 -10.26
C GLU A 207 -22.99 -8.48 -11.52
N HIS A 208 -22.28 -8.78 -12.62
CA HIS A 208 -22.92 -9.34 -13.82
C HIS A 208 -23.49 -10.73 -13.56
N GLY A 209 -22.72 -11.62 -12.92
CA GLY A 209 -23.12 -12.99 -12.60
C GLY A 209 -24.34 -13.07 -11.67
N MET A 210 -24.50 -12.11 -10.75
CA MET A 210 -25.65 -12.02 -9.85
C MET A 210 -26.99 -11.96 -10.59
N ARG A 211 -27.03 -11.49 -11.84
CA ARG A 211 -28.25 -11.44 -12.66
C ARG A 211 -28.82 -12.83 -12.99
N TYR A 212 -27.97 -13.86 -12.92
CA TYR A 212 -28.33 -15.24 -13.24
C TYR A 212 -28.44 -16.13 -12.00
N MET A 213 -28.27 -15.56 -10.80
CA MET A 213 -28.39 -16.31 -9.54
C MET A 213 -29.85 -16.46 -9.14
N VAL A 214 -30.23 -17.66 -8.72
CA VAL A 214 -31.64 -18.03 -8.48
C VAL A 214 -32.01 -17.93 -7.00
N THR A 215 -31.04 -18.05 -6.09
CA THR A 215 -31.29 -18.08 -4.65
C THR A 215 -30.81 -16.83 -3.93
N GLN A 216 -31.56 -16.39 -2.91
CA GLN A 216 -31.15 -15.28 -2.04
C GLN A 216 -29.81 -15.54 -1.34
N LYS A 217 -29.50 -16.80 -1.02
CA LYS A 217 -28.22 -17.19 -0.41
C LYS A 217 -27.04 -16.93 -1.33
N GLN A 218 -27.16 -17.23 -2.63
CA GLN A 218 -26.12 -16.95 -3.62
C GLN A 218 -25.91 -15.44 -3.80
N ILE A 219 -27.01 -14.68 -3.89
CA ILE A 219 -26.99 -13.22 -4.00
C ILE A 219 -26.30 -12.59 -2.77
N ALA A 220 -26.63 -13.07 -1.56
CA ALA A 220 -26.01 -12.59 -0.33
C ALA A 220 -24.50 -12.86 -0.28
N ALA A 221 -24.07 -14.08 -0.62
CA ALA A 221 -22.65 -14.45 -0.68
C ALA A 221 -21.88 -13.64 -1.74
N ALA A 222 -22.49 -13.37 -2.89
CA ALA A 222 -21.90 -12.51 -3.92
C ALA A 222 -21.73 -11.07 -3.43
N ARG A 223 -22.73 -10.51 -2.74
CA ARG A 223 -22.64 -9.17 -2.13
C ARG A 223 -21.54 -9.10 -1.07
N GLU A 224 -21.40 -10.13 -0.24
CA GLU A 224 -20.33 -10.23 0.75
C GLU A 224 -18.95 -10.28 0.08
N SER A 225 -18.80 -11.07 -0.99
CA SER A 225 -17.57 -11.15 -1.78
C SER A 225 -17.20 -9.80 -2.41
N ILE A 226 -18.19 -9.07 -2.96
CA ILE A 226 -17.99 -7.71 -3.49
C ILE A 226 -17.58 -6.75 -2.38
N ALA A 227 -18.22 -6.80 -1.21
CA ALA A 227 -17.87 -5.96 -0.07
C ALA A 227 -16.42 -6.20 0.37
N GLN A 228 -15.99 -7.47 0.45
CA GLN A 228 -14.63 -7.84 0.75
C GLN A 228 -13.63 -7.36 -0.31
N ALA A 229 -13.97 -7.51 -1.60
CA ALA A 229 -13.14 -7.04 -2.71
C ALA A 229 -12.92 -5.51 -2.65
N ARG A 230 -13.97 -4.73 -2.35
CA ARG A 230 -13.87 -3.27 -2.17
C ARG A 230 -12.96 -2.88 -1.00
N ILE A 231 -12.91 -3.69 0.05
CA ILE A 231 -11.98 -3.48 1.16
C ILE A 231 -10.54 -3.67 0.68
N PHE A 232 -10.23 -4.76 -0.03
CA PHE A 232 -8.89 -4.97 -0.61
C PHE A 232 -8.50 -3.83 -1.55
N GLN A 233 -9.42 -3.37 -2.39
CA GLN A 233 -9.19 -2.23 -3.27
C GLN A 233 -8.75 -0.99 -2.51
N ALA A 234 -9.46 -0.66 -1.43
CA ALA A 234 -9.14 0.49 -0.59
C ALA A 234 -7.73 0.35 0.02
N PHE A 235 -7.36 -0.85 0.49
CA PHE A 235 -6.03 -1.09 1.04
C PHE A 235 -4.93 -1.01 -0.02
N PHE A 236 -5.15 -1.52 -1.24
CA PHE A 236 -4.16 -1.36 -2.32
C PHE A 236 -3.96 0.11 -2.67
N PHE A 237 -5.02 0.92 -2.74
CA PHE A 237 -4.89 2.37 -2.93
C PHE A 237 -4.16 3.04 -1.76
N ARG A 238 -4.41 2.60 -0.52
CA ARG A 238 -3.67 3.11 0.64
C ARG A 238 -2.19 2.78 0.56
N MET A 239 -1.84 1.53 0.24
CA MET A 239 -0.45 1.09 0.13
C MET A 239 0.26 1.78 -1.04
N GLU A 240 -0.40 1.95 -2.18
CA GLU A 240 0.13 2.72 -3.32
C GLU A 240 0.53 4.14 -2.89
N ALA A 241 -0.38 4.85 -2.21
CA ALA A 241 -0.15 6.21 -1.74
C ALA A 241 0.99 6.29 -0.71
N LEU A 242 1.11 5.30 0.17
CA LEU A 242 2.18 5.22 1.19
C LEU A 242 3.55 4.87 0.59
N MET A 243 3.58 4.02 -0.43
CA MET A 243 4.82 3.56 -1.07
C MET A 243 5.37 4.57 -2.08
N ARG A 244 4.49 5.32 -2.78
CA ARG A 244 4.88 6.26 -3.84
C ARG A 244 6.00 7.22 -3.44
N PRO A 245 5.95 7.94 -2.29
CA PRO A 245 7.04 8.83 -1.89
C PRO A 245 8.38 8.11 -1.73
N GLN A 246 8.38 6.86 -1.28
CA GLN A 246 9.59 6.06 -1.14
C GLN A 246 10.12 5.59 -2.50
N VAL A 247 9.26 5.31 -3.48
CA VAL A 247 9.70 5.01 -4.85
C VAL A 247 10.30 6.25 -5.52
N GLU A 248 9.71 7.43 -5.31
CA GLU A 248 10.28 8.70 -5.76
C GLU A 248 11.66 8.94 -5.12
N GLN A 249 11.80 8.69 -3.82
CA GLN A 249 13.08 8.76 -3.13
C GLN A 249 14.08 7.71 -3.65
N LEU A 250 13.62 6.49 -3.93
CA LEU A 250 14.45 5.42 -4.47
C LEU A 250 15.04 5.80 -5.83
N ALA A 251 14.24 6.41 -6.72
CA ALA A 251 14.73 6.87 -8.01
C ALA A 251 15.89 7.88 -7.88
N ARG A 252 15.88 8.70 -6.81
CA ARG A 252 16.94 9.68 -6.50
C ARG A 252 18.15 9.04 -5.81
N ALA A 253 17.91 8.20 -4.82
CA ALA A 253 18.95 7.71 -3.91
C ALA A 253 19.58 6.38 -4.35
N ALA A 254 18.84 5.53 -5.06
CA ALA A 254 19.28 4.24 -5.57
C ALA A 254 18.78 4.01 -7.01
N PRO A 255 19.25 4.84 -7.97
CA PRO A 255 18.72 4.88 -9.35
C PRO A 255 18.78 3.52 -10.07
N GLU A 256 19.78 2.68 -9.78
CA GLU A 256 19.91 1.35 -10.36
C GLU A 256 18.84 0.37 -9.86
N ALA A 257 18.38 0.52 -8.61
CA ALA A 257 17.27 -0.28 -8.09
C ALA A 257 15.97 0.08 -8.80
N ALA A 258 15.71 1.37 -9.02
CA ALA A 258 14.57 1.85 -9.79
C ALA A 258 14.64 1.37 -11.26
N ALA A 259 15.82 1.37 -11.88
CA ALA A 259 16.03 0.83 -13.22
C ALA A 259 15.68 -0.66 -13.33
N ARG A 260 16.16 -1.48 -12.38
CA ARG A 260 15.81 -2.92 -12.33
C ARG A 260 14.31 -3.13 -12.18
N ALA A 261 13.66 -2.36 -11.31
CA ALA A 261 12.22 -2.44 -11.12
C ALA A 261 11.44 -2.08 -12.40
N ALA A 262 11.78 -0.96 -13.04
CA ALA A 262 11.13 -0.51 -14.27
C ALA A 262 11.29 -1.52 -15.43
N ARG A 263 12.46 -2.17 -15.53
CA ARG A 263 12.74 -3.23 -16.53
C ARG A 263 11.85 -4.47 -16.35
N SER A 264 11.43 -4.76 -15.13
CA SER A 264 10.63 -5.97 -14.80
C SER A 264 9.13 -5.83 -15.10
N CYS A 265 8.67 -4.63 -15.45
CA CYS A 265 7.27 -4.35 -15.71
C CYS A 265 6.72 -5.24 -16.84
N SER A 266 5.57 -5.87 -16.59
CA SER A 266 4.98 -6.83 -17.54
C SER A 266 3.58 -6.43 -18.00
N PHE A 267 2.88 -5.59 -17.23
CA PHE A 267 1.48 -5.28 -17.46
C PHE A 267 1.25 -3.81 -17.81
N ARG A 268 0.18 -3.54 -18.55
CA ARG A 268 -0.17 -2.17 -18.95
C ARG A 268 -0.43 -1.25 -17.75
N ALA A 269 -1.11 -1.74 -16.71
CA ALA A 269 -1.42 -0.96 -15.52
C ALA A 269 -0.13 -0.50 -14.77
N GLN A 270 0.84 -1.40 -14.62
CA GLN A 270 2.17 -1.07 -14.08
C GLN A 270 2.92 -0.07 -14.95
N ALA A 271 2.87 -0.24 -16.27
CA ALA A 271 3.54 0.66 -17.20
C ALA A 271 3.02 2.10 -17.04
N LEU A 272 1.71 2.28 -16.87
CA LEU A 272 1.11 3.59 -16.63
C LEU A 272 1.58 4.23 -15.31
N MET A 273 1.74 3.43 -14.24
CA MET A 273 2.30 3.95 -12.97
C MET A 273 3.74 4.44 -13.14
N TRP A 274 4.58 3.65 -13.82
CA TRP A 274 5.95 4.07 -14.12
C TRP A 274 6.00 5.31 -15.01
N ILE A 275 5.13 5.42 -16.02
CA ILE A 275 5.05 6.60 -16.88
C ILE A 275 4.68 7.85 -16.08
N ASP A 276 3.69 7.77 -15.19
CA ASP A 276 3.30 8.89 -14.33
C ASP A 276 4.46 9.34 -13.43
N LEU A 277 5.16 8.41 -12.78
CA LEU A 277 6.32 8.71 -11.95
C LEU A 277 7.45 9.35 -12.77
N LEU A 278 7.88 8.69 -13.84
CA LEU A 278 9.00 9.14 -14.67
C LEU A 278 8.70 10.44 -15.42
N GLY A 279 7.42 10.73 -15.68
CA GLY A 279 6.97 12.00 -16.25
C GLY A 279 7.15 13.19 -15.30
N ARG A 280 7.09 12.96 -13.97
CA ARG A 280 7.21 13.99 -12.93
C ARG A 280 8.65 14.25 -12.50
N LEU A 281 9.52 13.26 -12.62
CA LEU A 281 10.93 13.39 -12.26
C LEU A 281 11.70 14.28 -13.24
N SER A 282 12.70 15.00 -12.73
CA SER A 282 13.59 15.78 -13.58
C SER A 282 14.46 14.86 -14.47
N PRO A 283 15.05 15.38 -15.57
CA PRO A 283 15.85 14.56 -16.48
C PRO A 283 17.03 13.84 -15.81
N SER A 284 17.66 14.46 -14.81
CA SER A 284 18.78 13.87 -14.06
C SER A 284 18.30 12.72 -13.16
N GLU A 285 17.20 12.90 -12.44
CA GLU A 285 16.62 11.90 -11.54
C GLU A 285 16.04 10.70 -12.30
N ALA A 286 15.40 10.94 -13.45
CA ALA A 286 14.72 9.90 -14.20
C ALA A 286 15.68 9.02 -15.03
N ARG A 287 16.92 9.47 -15.28
CA ARG A 287 17.77 8.91 -16.34
C ARG A 287 18.03 7.41 -16.22
N SER A 288 18.42 6.90 -15.05
CA SER A 288 18.67 5.45 -14.88
C SER A 288 17.39 4.64 -14.96
N ALA A 289 16.31 5.10 -14.32
CA ALA A 289 15.02 4.42 -14.38
C ALA A 289 14.46 4.37 -15.81
N LEU A 290 14.64 5.44 -16.60
CA LEU A 290 14.30 5.48 -18.02
C LEU A 290 15.15 4.51 -18.84
N ARG A 291 16.45 4.34 -18.55
CA ARG A 291 17.27 3.31 -19.23
C ARG A 291 16.75 1.91 -18.94
N GLY A 292 16.43 1.61 -17.67
CA GLY A 292 15.80 0.35 -17.30
C GLY A 292 14.47 0.13 -18.02
N ALA A 293 13.62 1.15 -18.06
CA ALA A 293 12.33 1.16 -18.76
C ALA A 293 12.46 0.97 -20.28
N ALA A 294 13.52 1.48 -20.92
CA ALA A 294 13.79 1.29 -22.34
C ALA A 294 14.16 -0.16 -22.71
N GLU A 295 14.50 -0.98 -21.72
CA GLU A 295 14.74 -2.43 -21.87
C GLU A 295 13.54 -3.28 -21.42
N CYS A 296 12.44 -2.63 -21.02
CA CYS A 296 11.24 -3.31 -20.53
C CYS A 296 10.55 -4.11 -21.66
N PRO A 297 10.04 -5.32 -21.39
CA PRO A 297 9.23 -6.07 -22.38
C PRO A 297 7.88 -5.41 -22.66
N GLN A 298 7.36 -4.62 -21.72
CA GLN A 298 6.11 -3.89 -21.89
C GLN A 298 6.32 -2.71 -22.86
N GLU A 299 5.70 -2.81 -24.04
CA GLU A 299 5.93 -1.90 -25.16
C GLU A 299 5.62 -0.43 -24.86
N LEU A 300 4.54 -0.14 -24.14
CA LEU A 300 4.12 1.23 -23.83
C LEU A 300 5.19 1.95 -22.98
N LEU A 301 5.69 1.29 -21.94
CA LEU A 301 6.74 1.83 -21.08
C LEU A 301 8.06 1.98 -21.85
N ARG A 302 8.41 0.97 -22.67
CA ARG A 302 9.61 0.99 -23.51
C ARG A 302 9.62 2.18 -24.48
N CYS A 303 8.53 2.38 -25.22
CA CYS A 303 8.40 3.45 -26.19
C CYS A 303 8.43 4.83 -25.52
N PHE A 304 7.70 5.00 -24.41
CA PHE A 304 7.76 6.23 -23.62
C PHE A 304 9.19 6.55 -23.16
N ALA A 305 9.88 5.55 -22.61
CA ALA A 305 11.23 5.74 -22.08
C ALA A 305 12.24 6.10 -23.17
N ALA A 306 12.19 5.43 -24.32
CA ALA A 306 13.04 5.73 -25.47
C ALA A 306 12.82 7.17 -25.98
N ALA A 307 11.55 7.59 -26.13
CA ALA A 307 11.21 8.95 -26.55
C ALA A 307 11.72 10.00 -25.54
N ARG A 308 11.51 9.75 -24.25
CA ARG A 308 11.93 10.67 -23.19
C ARG A 308 13.45 10.79 -23.10
N LEU A 309 14.19 9.69 -23.24
CA LEU A 309 15.66 9.70 -23.29
C LEU A 309 16.20 10.44 -24.51
N ALA A 310 15.53 10.33 -25.67
CA ALA A 310 15.92 11.07 -26.87
C ALA A 310 15.72 12.58 -26.69
N ALA A 311 14.65 13.00 -26.01
CA ALA A 311 14.38 14.40 -25.70
C ALA A 311 15.36 15.02 -24.67
N PHE A 312 16.16 14.20 -23.98
CA PHE A 312 17.17 14.64 -23.02
C PHE A 312 18.59 14.73 -23.62
N ARG A 313 18.72 14.48 -24.92
CA ARG A 313 19.96 14.68 -25.68
C ARG A 313 20.01 16.12 -26.18
#